data_AF-A0A3N7EPJ9-F1
#
_entry.id   AF-A0A3N7EPJ9-F1
#
_cell.length_a   1.000
_cell.length_b   1.000
_cell.length_c   1.000
_cell.angle_alpha   90.00
_cell.angle_beta   90.00
_cell.angle_gamma   90.00
#
_symmetry.space_group_name_H-M   'P 1'
#
loop_
_entity.id
_entity.type
_entity.pdbx_description
1 polymer ?
#
loop_
_entity_poly.entity_id
_entity_poly.type
_entity_poly.pdbx_seq_one_letter_code
_entity_poly.pdbx_strand_id
1 'polypeptide(L)'
;MADILESEPQFKTAAVNYANNGFLPDVYLTWITDDERQVKWLTGYFCSMLNYNKNLMPTLLTGRNRVISLIDALNTDNRSKLNIIESAKSAWNIQQEKDRIFDWFKNDEEDDERCQFAWTWIRDHTHYQIQHGPAVRSIPDLIQLFEQIAPNEDWIELSIEKIKVAWRQRKYRQNMIGKKQYNFVLSENTVYLLDGLSKKYDLTRAEIIEVLIKAEAEKETYISEKIRKRSILLD
;
A
#
# COMPACT_ATOMS: atom_id res chain seq x y z
N MET A 1 39.04 -2.64 30.13
CA MET A 1 38.52 -3.97 29.68
C MET A 1 39.64 -4.84 29.14
N ALA A 2 40.56 -4.33 28.30
CA ALA A 2 41.72 -5.08 27.83
C ALA A 2 42.59 -5.61 29.00
N ASP A 3 42.86 -4.78 30.01
CA ASP A 3 43.72 -5.16 31.15
C ASP A 3 43.15 -6.30 32.02
N ILE A 4 41.81 -6.45 32.08
CA ILE A 4 41.13 -7.51 32.87
C ILE A 4 41.20 -8.86 32.14
N LEU A 5 41.20 -8.85 30.80
CA LEU A 5 41.32 -10.05 29.99
C LEU A 5 42.76 -10.59 29.94
N GLU A 6 43.76 -9.74 30.22
CA GLU A 6 45.16 -10.14 30.32
C GLU A 6 45.53 -10.72 31.69
N SER A 7 44.90 -10.26 32.77
CA SER A 7 45.23 -10.70 34.14
C SER A 7 44.59 -12.03 34.55
N GLU A 8 43.57 -12.51 33.84
CA GLU A 8 42.74 -13.65 34.26
C GLU A 8 42.49 -14.65 33.10
N PRO A 9 43.31 -15.71 32.97
CA PRO A 9 43.28 -16.66 31.85
C PRO A 9 41.93 -17.36 31.65
N GLN A 10 41.19 -17.53 32.74
CA GLN A 10 39.85 -18.11 32.78
C GLN A 10 38.80 -17.25 32.07
N PHE A 11 38.85 -15.92 32.23
CA PHE A 11 37.97 -15.00 31.50
C PHE A 11 38.36 -14.91 30.03
N LYS A 12 39.66 -14.99 29.69
CA LYS A 12 40.12 -15.06 28.30
C LYS A 12 39.64 -16.34 27.60
N THR A 13 39.74 -17.49 28.27
CA THR A 13 39.29 -18.79 27.73
C THR A 13 37.77 -18.83 27.59
N ALA A 14 37.05 -18.32 28.59
CA ALA A 14 35.59 -18.19 28.53
C ALA A 14 35.16 -17.23 27.40
N ALA A 15 35.82 -16.08 27.24
CA ALA A 15 35.54 -15.12 26.18
C ALA A 15 35.85 -15.70 24.78
N VAL A 16 36.94 -16.45 24.62
CA VAL A 16 37.26 -17.14 23.36
C VAL A 16 36.25 -18.25 23.06
N ASN A 17 35.82 -19.02 24.06
CA ASN A 17 34.78 -20.04 23.89
C ASN A 17 33.41 -19.42 23.56
N TYR A 18 33.06 -18.28 24.18
CA TYR A 18 31.88 -17.50 23.82
C TYR A 18 31.99 -16.90 22.42
N ALA A 19 33.17 -16.41 22.03
CA ALA A 19 33.40 -15.87 20.70
C ALA A 19 33.33 -16.94 19.60
N ASN A 20 33.84 -18.14 19.89
CA ASN A 20 33.87 -19.26 18.94
C ASN A 20 32.52 -20.01 18.84
N ASN A 21 31.70 -20.03 19.91
CA ASN A 21 30.48 -20.84 19.97
C ASN A 21 29.19 -20.05 20.26
N GLY A 22 29.30 -18.75 20.54
CA GLY A 22 28.16 -17.90 20.93
C GLY A 22 27.77 -16.87 19.87
N PHE A 23 28.63 -16.58 18.90
CA PHE A 23 28.32 -15.67 17.79
C PHE A 23 28.10 -16.45 16.50
N LEU A 24 27.09 -16.04 15.73
CA LEU A 24 26.83 -16.63 14.44
C LEU A 24 27.65 -15.94 13.35
N PRO A 25 28.20 -16.69 12.38
CA PRO A 25 28.84 -16.10 11.22
C PRO A 25 27.89 -15.16 10.45
N ASP A 26 28.43 -14.04 9.95
CA ASP A 26 27.64 -12.99 9.28
C ASP A 26 26.85 -13.50 8.06
N VAL A 27 27.29 -14.59 7.42
CA VAL A 27 26.57 -15.22 6.30
C VAL A 27 25.10 -15.52 6.63
N TYR A 28 24.79 -15.89 7.88
CA TYR A 28 23.44 -16.18 8.36
C TYR A 28 22.63 -14.92 8.70
N LEU A 29 23.29 -13.76 8.78
CA LEU A 29 22.72 -12.47 9.17
C LEU A 29 22.61 -11.50 7.98
N THR A 30 23.10 -11.87 6.80
CA THR A 30 23.09 -11.06 5.58
C THR A 30 21.72 -10.48 5.20
N TRP A 31 20.63 -11.18 5.51
CA TRP A 31 19.25 -10.76 5.23
C TRP A 31 18.73 -9.64 6.14
N ILE A 32 19.42 -9.34 7.25
CA ILE A 32 19.08 -8.26 8.17
C ILE A 32 19.71 -6.97 7.65
N THR A 33 18.92 -6.01 7.22
CA THR A 33 19.41 -4.75 6.64
C THR A 33 19.31 -3.60 7.65
N ASP A 34 19.80 -2.41 7.26
CA ASP A 34 19.59 -1.16 8.00
C ASP A 34 18.23 -0.49 7.69
N ASP A 35 17.32 -1.19 7.00
CA ASP A 35 15.95 -0.73 6.81
C ASP A 35 15.26 -0.47 8.15
N GLU A 36 14.78 0.75 8.37
CA GLU A 36 14.26 1.20 9.66
C GLU A 36 13.07 0.35 10.12
N ARG A 37 12.19 -0.04 9.18
CA ARG A 37 11.01 -0.83 9.47
C ARG A 37 11.40 -2.26 9.85
N GLN A 38 12.29 -2.89 9.09
CA GLN A 38 12.81 -4.22 9.40
C GLN A 38 13.52 -4.23 10.77
N VAL A 39 14.36 -3.23 11.04
CA VAL A 39 15.06 -3.08 12.33
C VAL A 39 14.07 -2.95 13.49
N LYS A 40 13.04 -2.11 13.35
CA LYS A 40 11.99 -1.91 14.36
C LYS A 40 11.20 -3.19 14.61
N TRP A 41 10.81 -3.89 13.55
CA TRP A 41 10.08 -5.15 13.62
C TRP A 41 10.91 -6.24 14.31
N LEU A 42 12.15 -6.46 13.86
CA LEU A 42 13.05 -7.48 14.42
C LEU A 42 13.40 -7.18 15.88
N THR A 43 13.65 -5.92 16.23
CA THR A 43 13.84 -5.52 17.63
C THR A 43 12.63 -5.92 18.48
N GLY A 44 11.41 -5.65 18.00
CA GLY A 44 10.18 -6.08 18.67
C GLY A 44 10.08 -7.60 18.81
N TYR A 45 10.36 -8.33 17.73
CA TYR A 45 10.32 -9.80 17.68
C TYR A 45 11.26 -10.42 18.72
N PHE A 46 12.54 -10.03 18.71
CA PHE A 46 13.54 -10.59 19.61
C PHE A 46 13.36 -10.14 21.07
N CYS A 47 12.97 -8.88 21.33
CA CYS A 47 12.68 -8.45 22.70
C CYS A 47 11.52 -9.23 23.32
N SER A 48 10.45 -9.48 22.57
CA SER A 48 9.33 -10.32 23.03
C SER A 48 9.78 -11.75 23.33
N MET A 49 10.64 -12.32 22.49
CA MET A 49 11.17 -13.67 22.69
C MET A 49 12.07 -13.78 23.92
N LEU A 50 12.91 -12.77 24.16
CA LEU A 50 13.84 -12.72 25.29
C LEU A 50 13.18 -12.30 26.61
N ASN A 51 11.90 -11.92 26.59
CA ASN A 51 11.25 -11.18 27.67
C ASN A 51 12.10 -9.98 28.15
N TYR A 52 12.84 -9.38 27.21
CA TYR A 52 13.85 -8.37 27.48
C TYR A 52 13.20 -7.01 27.53
N ASN A 53 13.47 -6.26 28.60
CA ASN A 53 12.99 -4.88 28.68
C ASN A 53 13.74 -4.03 27.65
N LYS A 54 13.00 -3.48 26.67
CA LYS A 54 13.53 -2.60 25.62
C LYS A 54 14.34 -1.41 26.18
N ASN A 55 14.07 -1.00 27.41
CA ASN A 55 14.77 0.10 28.10
C ASN A 55 16.19 -0.28 28.57
N LEU A 56 16.55 -1.57 28.59
CA LEU A 56 17.88 -2.05 28.97
C LEU A 56 18.81 -2.26 27.77
N MET A 57 18.34 -1.91 26.57
CA MET A 57 19.12 -2.07 25.33
C MET A 57 20.32 -1.10 25.31
N PRO A 58 21.51 -1.57 24.90
CA PRO A 58 22.65 -0.70 24.69
C PRO A 58 22.31 0.39 23.66
N THR A 59 22.30 1.65 24.09
CA THR A 59 21.91 2.79 23.25
C THR A 59 22.93 3.14 22.17
N LEU A 60 24.17 2.65 22.32
CA LEU A 60 25.26 2.88 21.36
C LEU A 60 25.12 2.10 20.05
N LEU A 61 24.34 1.01 20.02
CA LEU A 61 24.11 0.23 18.80
C LEU A 61 22.81 0.69 18.13
N THR A 62 22.86 0.93 16.83
CA THR A 62 21.74 1.36 15.99
C THR A 62 21.60 0.45 14.77
N GLY A 63 20.45 0.54 14.09
CA GLY A 63 20.22 -0.18 12.82
C GLY A 63 20.39 -1.69 12.93
N ARG A 64 20.99 -2.29 11.90
CA ARG A 64 21.33 -3.72 11.80
C ARG A 64 22.11 -4.21 13.02
N ASN A 65 23.10 -3.45 13.47
CA ASN A 65 23.99 -3.85 14.57
C ASN A 65 23.25 -3.99 15.90
N ARG A 66 22.16 -3.23 16.10
CA ARG A 66 21.29 -3.40 17.27
C ARG A 66 20.60 -4.76 17.24
N VAL A 67 20.06 -5.15 16.09
CA VAL A 67 19.40 -6.46 15.92
C VAL A 67 20.39 -7.60 16.11
N ILE A 68 21.60 -7.48 15.55
CA ILE A 68 22.66 -8.49 15.72
C ILE A 68 22.99 -8.66 17.22
N SER A 69 23.11 -7.56 17.98
CA SER A 69 23.39 -7.66 19.42
C SER A 69 22.30 -8.38 20.21
N LEU A 70 21.03 -8.30 19.79
CA LEU A 70 19.93 -9.06 20.39
C LEU A 70 20.07 -10.56 20.13
N ILE A 71 20.49 -10.92 18.92
CA ILE A 71 20.75 -12.31 18.53
C ILE A 71 21.95 -12.86 19.31
N ASP A 72 23.00 -12.05 19.44
CA ASP A 72 24.20 -12.42 20.19
C ASP A 72 23.89 -12.63 21.68
N ALA A 73 22.99 -11.82 22.24
CA ALA A 73 22.52 -11.95 23.63
C ALA A 73 21.64 -13.18 23.90
N LEU A 74 21.21 -13.92 22.87
CA LEU A 74 20.50 -15.19 23.07
C LEU A 74 21.41 -16.19 23.78
N ASN A 75 21.02 -16.64 24.97
CA ASN A 75 21.76 -17.65 25.73
C ASN A 75 21.37 -19.07 25.28
N THR A 76 21.64 -19.37 24.00
CA THR A 76 21.37 -20.68 23.38
C THR A 76 22.53 -21.10 22.49
N ASP A 77 22.58 -22.39 22.14
CA ASP A 77 23.60 -22.91 21.23
C ASP A 77 23.38 -22.42 19.78
N ASN A 78 24.43 -22.46 18.96
CA ASN A 78 24.40 -21.98 17.58
C ASN A 78 23.32 -22.62 16.71
N ARG A 79 22.98 -23.90 16.91
CA ARG A 79 21.91 -24.55 16.14
C ARG A 79 20.55 -23.98 16.52
N SER A 80 20.32 -23.79 17.81
CA SER A 80 19.11 -23.13 18.31
C SER A 80 19.01 -21.68 17.83
N LYS A 81 20.09 -20.89 17.89
CA LYS A 81 20.12 -19.52 17.34
C LYS A 81 19.79 -19.49 15.85
N LEU A 82 20.35 -20.42 15.06
CA LEU A 82 20.06 -20.50 13.63
C LEU A 82 18.57 -20.76 13.37
N ASN A 83 17.96 -21.71 14.11
CA ASN A 83 16.52 -21.98 13.99
C ASN A 83 15.67 -20.75 14.33
N ILE A 84 16.09 -19.99 15.35
CA ILE A 84 15.41 -18.75 15.75
C ILE A 84 15.50 -17.70 14.63
N ILE A 85 16.66 -17.54 14.01
CA ILE A 85 16.87 -16.58 12.91
C ILE A 85 16.06 -16.98 11.68
N GLU A 86 16.07 -18.25 11.30
CA GLU A 86 15.25 -18.74 10.18
C GLU A 86 13.75 -18.55 10.48
N SER A 87 13.33 -18.73 11.73
CA SER A 87 11.95 -18.45 12.14
C SER A 87 11.62 -16.95 12.04
N ALA A 88 12.54 -16.09 12.48
CA ALA A 88 12.39 -14.63 12.38
C ALA A 88 12.35 -14.18 10.91
N LYS A 89 13.20 -14.76 10.06
CA LYS A 89 13.23 -14.49 8.61
C LYS A 89 11.94 -14.91 7.93
N SER A 90 11.44 -16.11 8.24
CA SER A 90 10.15 -16.60 7.73
C SER A 90 8.99 -15.69 8.17
N ALA A 91 8.94 -15.32 9.45
CA ALA A 91 7.93 -14.42 9.98
C ALA A 91 8.02 -13.01 9.35
N TRP A 92 9.22 -12.50 9.10
CA TRP A 92 9.42 -11.26 8.36
C TRP A 92 8.93 -11.36 6.91
N ASN A 93 9.22 -12.46 6.21
CA ASN A 93 8.72 -12.67 4.85
C ASN A 93 7.19 -12.72 4.81
N ILE A 94 6.55 -13.35 5.79
CA ILE A 94 5.07 -13.36 5.92
C ILE A 94 4.56 -11.93 6.13
N GLN A 95 5.23 -11.12 6.96
CA GLN A 95 4.88 -9.72 7.15
C GLN A 95 4.96 -8.94 5.83
N GLN A 96 6.04 -9.14 5.05
CA GLN A 96 6.20 -8.50 3.75
C GLN A 96 5.15 -8.97 2.73
N GLU A 97 4.72 -10.23 2.80
CA GLU A 97 3.65 -10.74 1.95
C GLU A 97 2.31 -10.07 2.26
N LYS A 98 2.03 -9.79 3.54
CA LYS A 98 0.84 -9.03 3.94
C LYS A 98 0.84 -7.60 3.39
N ASP A 99 2.02 -7.00 3.25
CA ASP A 99 2.13 -5.65 2.67
C ASP A 99 1.69 -5.57 1.21
N ARG A 100 1.52 -6.71 0.51
CA ARG A 100 0.97 -6.74 -0.85
C ARG A 100 -0.41 -6.11 -0.96
N ILE A 101 -1.16 -6.02 0.14
CA ILE A 101 -2.43 -5.30 0.13
C ILE A 101 -2.27 -3.82 -0.24
N PHE A 102 -1.09 -3.26 0.03
CA PHE A 102 -0.72 -1.91 -0.35
C PHE A 102 -0.18 -1.79 -1.77
N ASP A 103 -0.03 -2.89 -2.52
CA ASP A 103 0.45 -2.86 -3.91
C ASP A 103 -0.48 -2.05 -4.82
N TRP A 104 -1.76 -1.92 -4.48
CA TRP A 104 -2.67 -1.07 -5.22
C TRP A 104 -2.27 0.42 -5.20
N PHE A 105 -1.55 0.85 -4.16
CA PHE A 105 -1.03 2.20 -4.10
C PHE A 105 0.09 2.40 -5.13
N LYS A 106 0.92 1.36 -5.37
CA LYS A 106 2.02 1.34 -6.35
C LYS A 106 1.51 1.63 -7.77
N ASN A 107 1.71 2.85 -8.22
CA ASN A 107 1.37 3.38 -9.52
C ASN A 107 2.32 4.54 -9.82
N ASP A 108 3.25 4.33 -10.76
CA ASP A 108 4.36 5.25 -11.04
C ASP A 108 3.93 6.71 -11.31
N GLU A 109 2.67 6.96 -11.74
CA GLU A 109 2.15 8.29 -12.03
C GLU A 109 1.25 8.86 -10.91
N GLU A 110 0.61 8.01 -10.11
CA GLU A 110 -0.43 8.41 -9.14
C GLU A 110 -0.12 8.01 -7.69
N ASP A 111 1.06 7.44 -7.41
CA ASP A 111 1.49 6.96 -6.09
C ASP A 111 1.20 7.97 -4.98
N ASP A 112 1.75 9.17 -5.15
CA ASP A 112 1.64 10.25 -4.17
C ASP A 112 0.19 10.73 -4.02
N GLU A 113 -0.57 10.84 -5.11
CA GLU A 113 -1.97 11.27 -5.07
C GLU A 113 -2.85 10.24 -4.34
N ARG A 114 -2.60 8.94 -4.57
CA ARG A 114 -3.31 7.84 -3.90
C ARG A 114 -2.96 7.77 -2.42
N CYS A 115 -1.69 7.91 -2.05
CA CYS A 115 -1.25 7.93 -0.66
C CYS A 115 -1.86 9.12 0.09
N GLN A 116 -1.82 10.31 -0.50
CA GLN A 116 -2.41 11.51 0.09
C GLN A 116 -3.95 11.40 0.22
N PHE A 117 -4.61 10.77 -0.76
CA PHE A 117 -6.04 10.50 -0.68
C PHE A 117 -6.37 9.50 0.42
N ALA A 118 -5.62 8.41 0.55
CA ALA A 118 -5.78 7.44 1.62
C ALA A 118 -5.63 8.10 2.99
N TRP A 119 -4.60 8.92 3.18
CA TRP A 119 -4.41 9.70 4.40
C TRP A 119 -5.61 10.57 4.75
N THR A 120 -6.10 11.33 3.77
CA THR A 120 -7.27 12.19 3.94
C THR A 120 -8.50 11.36 4.32
N TRP A 121 -8.73 10.24 3.61
CA TRP A 121 -9.84 9.35 3.87
C TRP A 121 -9.77 8.76 5.29
N ILE A 122 -8.61 8.25 5.70
CA ILE A 122 -8.40 7.68 7.03
C ILE A 122 -8.68 8.75 8.09
N ARG A 123 -8.06 9.92 7.99
CA ARG A 123 -8.25 11.03 8.92
C ARG A 123 -9.73 11.41 9.09
N ASP A 124 -10.49 11.40 8.00
CA ASP A 124 -11.91 11.77 8.00
C ASP A 124 -12.82 10.64 8.54
N HIS A 125 -12.35 9.38 8.57
CA HIS A 125 -13.13 8.19 8.94
C HIS A 125 -12.62 7.45 10.19
N THR A 126 -11.62 7.97 10.90
CA THR A 126 -11.07 7.39 12.14
C THR A 126 -11.05 8.40 13.29
N HIS A 127 -10.87 7.90 14.52
CA HIS A 127 -10.92 8.71 15.74
C HIS A 127 -9.89 9.86 15.77
N TYR A 128 -10.20 10.89 16.57
CA TYR A 128 -9.55 12.21 16.66
C TYR A 128 -8.01 12.19 16.79
N GLN A 129 -7.41 11.11 17.31
CA GLN A 129 -5.96 11.01 17.55
C GLN A 129 -5.10 11.03 16.28
N ILE A 130 -5.67 10.73 15.10
CA ILE A 130 -4.93 10.73 13.82
C ILE A 130 -4.95 12.13 13.16
N GLN A 131 -5.79 13.06 13.61
CA GLN A 131 -5.93 14.40 13.01
C GLN A 131 -4.67 15.27 13.11
N HIS A 132 -3.73 14.91 13.98
CA HIS A 132 -2.46 15.63 14.19
C HIS A 132 -1.21 14.83 13.80
N GLY A 133 -1.37 13.68 13.13
CA GLY A 133 -0.25 12.89 12.64
C GLY A 133 0.49 13.55 11.47
N PRO A 134 1.77 13.19 11.23
CA PRO A 134 2.49 13.65 10.05
C PRO A 134 1.79 13.21 8.77
N ALA A 135 1.84 14.05 7.74
CA ALA A 135 1.24 13.72 6.44
C ALA A 135 1.94 12.51 5.81
N VAL A 136 1.15 11.51 5.39
CA VAL A 136 1.63 10.37 4.61
C VAL A 136 1.97 10.84 3.21
N ARG A 137 3.23 10.66 2.80
CA ARG A 137 3.71 11.05 1.47
C ARG A 137 4.21 9.88 0.65
N SER A 138 4.27 8.70 1.24
CA SER A 138 4.78 7.50 0.59
C SER A 138 4.04 6.26 1.07
N ILE A 139 4.17 5.16 0.32
CA ILE A 139 3.61 3.87 0.70
C ILE A 139 4.20 3.35 2.03
N PRO A 140 5.52 3.43 2.29
CA PRO A 140 6.07 3.09 3.60
C PRO A 140 5.44 3.86 4.76
N ASP A 141 5.20 5.17 4.60
CA ASP A 141 4.52 5.98 5.62
C ASP A 141 3.09 5.48 5.86
N LEU A 142 2.39 5.08 4.79
CA LEU A 142 1.03 4.57 4.86
C LEU A 142 1.00 3.24 5.63
N ILE A 143 1.91 2.32 5.31
CA ILE A 143 2.03 1.04 6.01
C ILE A 143 2.31 1.28 7.49
N GLN A 144 3.27 2.15 7.82
CA GLN A 144 3.60 2.50 9.19
C GLN A 144 2.41 3.12 9.95
N LEU A 145 1.59 3.92 9.27
CA LEU A 145 0.36 4.46 9.85
C LEU A 145 -0.62 3.34 10.20
N PHE A 146 -0.89 2.42 9.26
CA PHE A 146 -1.78 1.29 9.50
C PHE A 146 -1.28 0.40 10.64
N GLU A 147 0.02 0.13 10.72
CA GLU A 147 0.62 -0.61 11.85
C GLU A 147 0.40 0.06 13.22
N GLN A 148 0.22 1.39 13.25
CA GLN A 148 -0.03 2.14 14.50
C GLN A 148 -1.50 2.18 14.90
N ILE A 149 -2.40 2.28 13.91
CA ILE A 149 -3.81 2.61 14.16
C ILE A 149 -4.74 1.40 14.00
N ALA A 150 -4.31 0.38 13.26
CA ALA A 150 -5.16 -0.74 12.93
C ALA A 150 -5.32 -1.67 14.15
N PRO A 151 -6.56 -2.01 14.53
CA PRO A 151 -6.81 -2.97 15.61
C PRO A 151 -6.46 -4.41 15.19
N ASN A 152 -6.57 -4.74 13.90
CA ASN A 152 -6.29 -6.05 13.32
C ASN A 152 -6.16 -5.96 11.78
N GLU A 153 -5.80 -7.09 11.15
CA GLU A 153 -5.60 -7.20 9.69
C GLU A 153 -6.90 -7.01 8.89
N ASP A 154 -8.02 -7.57 9.36
CA ASP A 154 -9.33 -7.41 8.71
C ASP A 154 -9.73 -5.94 8.57
N TRP A 155 -9.38 -5.12 9.56
CA TRP A 155 -9.62 -3.68 9.53
C TRP A 155 -8.77 -2.97 8.47
N ILE A 156 -7.52 -3.40 8.29
CA ILE A 156 -6.64 -2.88 7.22
C ILE A 156 -7.26 -3.23 5.86
N GLU A 157 -7.64 -4.49 5.67
CA GLU A 157 -8.27 -4.97 4.44
C GLU A 157 -9.52 -4.18 4.08
N LEU A 158 -10.45 -4.08 5.02
CA LEU A 158 -11.71 -3.37 4.82
C LEU A 158 -11.48 -1.88 4.54
N SER A 159 -10.51 -1.26 5.22
CA SER A 159 -10.19 0.16 5.03
C SER A 159 -9.62 0.41 3.64
N ILE A 160 -8.69 -0.43 3.18
CA ILE A 160 -8.10 -0.33 1.85
C ILE A 160 -9.16 -0.52 0.77
N GLU A 161 -10.07 -1.49 0.91
CA GLU A 161 -11.16 -1.67 -0.06
C GLU A 161 -12.10 -0.45 -0.13
N LYS A 162 -12.44 0.15 1.00
CA LYS A 162 -13.23 1.38 1.04
C LYS A 162 -12.51 2.56 0.38
N ILE A 163 -11.21 2.70 0.64
CA ILE A 163 -10.37 3.73 -0.01
C ILE A 163 -10.36 3.54 -1.52
N LYS A 164 -10.17 2.30 -2.01
CA LYS A 164 -10.21 1.98 -3.45
C LYS A 164 -11.54 2.38 -4.09
N VAL A 165 -12.66 2.06 -3.45
CA VAL A 165 -14.01 2.44 -3.93
C VAL A 165 -14.15 3.95 -3.98
N ALA A 166 -13.78 4.65 -2.90
CA ALA A 166 -13.89 6.10 -2.81
C ALA A 166 -13.00 6.81 -3.85
N TRP A 167 -11.81 6.28 -4.10
CA TRP A 167 -10.90 6.76 -5.13
C TRP A 167 -11.50 6.63 -6.54
N ARG A 168 -12.02 5.45 -6.89
CA ARG A 168 -12.71 5.24 -8.18
C ARG A 168 -13.86 6.22 -8.35
N GLN A 169 -14.64 6.45 -7.30
CA GLN A 169 -15.74 7.41 -7.33
C GLN A 169 -15.25 8.86 -7.48
N ARG A 170 -14.13 9.22 -6.85
CA ARG A 170 -13.49 10.54 -7.02
C ARG A 170 -13.04 10.75 -8.47
N LYS A 171 -12.29 9.81 -9.04
CA LYS A 171 -11.84 9.89 -10.45
C LYS A 171 -13.04 9.94 -11.41
N TYR A 172 -14.09 9.15 -11.16
CA TYR A 172 -15.34 9.24 -11.92
C TYR A 172 -15.96 10.64 -11.87
N ARG A 173 -16.08 11.22 -10.67
CA ARG A 173 -16.63 12.57 -10.50
C ARG A 173 -15.77 13.64 -11.19
N GLN A 174 -14.44 13.53 -11.11
CA GLN A 174 -13.53 14.43 -11.82
C GLN A 174 -13.71 14.34 -13.34
N ASN A 175 -13.85 13.12 -13.88
CA ASN A 175 -14.09 12.90 -15.31
C ASN A 175 -15.47 13.40 -15.80
N MET A 176 -16.40 13.64 -14.88
CA MET A 176 -17.75 14.14 -15.17
C MET A 176 -17.87 15.67 -15.01
N ILE A 177 -16.81 16.37 -14.60
CA ILE A 177 -16.84 17.85 -14.55
C ILE A 177 -17.13 18.38 -15.96
N GLY A 178 -18.18 19.20 -16.09
CA GLY A 178 -18.65 19.74 -17.37
C GLY A 178 -19.47 18.77 -18.23
N LYS A 179 -19.68 17.53 -17.78
CA LYS A 179 -20.50 16.51 -18.45
C LYS A 179 -21.76 16.23 -17.63
N LYS A 180 -22.87 16.01 -18.31
CA LYS A 180 -24.12 15.59 -17.68
C LYS A 180 -24.61 14.29 -18.32
N GLN A 181 -24.84 13.28 -17.49
CA GLN A 181 -25.39 12.01 -17.96
C GLN A 181 -26.89 12.17 -18.22
N TYR A 182 -27.32 11.77 -19.41
CA TYR A 182 -28.73 11.68 -19.80
C TYR A 182 -29.04 10.22 -20.13
N ASN A 183 -30.14 9.70 -19.57
CA ASN A 183 -30.61 8.35 -19.85
C ASN A 183 -31.71 8.44 -20.91
N PHE A 184 -31.56 7.67 -21.99
CA PHE A 184 -32.50 7.65 -23.11
C PHE A 184 -33.12 6.26 -23.26
N VAL A 185 -34.41 6.22 -23.57
CA VAL A 185 -35.08 4.99 -24.02
C VAL A 185 -35.13 5.04 -25.54
N LEU A 186 -34.44 4.09 -26.18
CA LEU A 186 -34.36 3.96 -27.64
C LEU A 186 -34.94 2.61 -28.05
N SER A 187 -35.50 2.53 -29.26
CA SER A 187 -35.94 1.25 -29.81
C SER A 187 -34.75 0.35 -30.09
N GLU A 188 -34.94 -0.98 -30.03
CA GLU A 188 -33.87 -1.96 -30.28
C GLU A 188 -33.18 -1.73 -31.64
N ASN A 189 -33.96 -1.43 -32.68
CA ASN A 189 -33.43 -1.11 -34.01
C ASN A 189 -32.53 0.14 -33.99
N THR A 190 -32.87 1.17 -33.21
CA THR A 190 -32.05 2.38 -33.08
C THR A 190 -30.74 2.08 -32.35
N VAL A 191 -30.77 1.22 -31.32
CA VAL A 191 -29.57 0.76 -30.62
C VAL A 191 -28.66 -0.04 -31.57
N TYR A 192 -29.23 -0.92 -32.39
CA TYR A 192 -28.47 -1.67 -33.40
C TYR A 192 -27.78 -0.74 -34.42
N LEU A 193 -28.48 0.29 -34.91
CA LEU A 193 -27.89 1.28 -35.81
C LEU A 193 -26.79 2.09 -35.13
N LEU A 194 -26.99 2.49 -33.88
CA LEU A 194 -25.99 3.22 -33.09
C LEU A 194 -24.72 2.38 -32.87
N ASP A 195 -24.86 1.08 -32.62
CA ASP A 195 -23.75 0.13 -32.53
C ASP A 195 -23.01 -0.03 -33.85
N GLY A 196 -23.74 -0.07 -34.97
CA GLY A 196 -23.16 -0.09 -36.31
C GLY A 196 -22.31 1.16 -36.58
N LEU A 197 -22.81 2.35 -36.22
CA LEU A 197 -22.08 3.61 -36.36
C LEU A 197 -20.84 3.68 -35.47
N SER A 198 -20.98 3.25 -34.21
CA SER A 198 -19.88 3.20 -33.25
C SER A 198 -18.73 2.33 -33.78
N LYS A 199 -19.03 1.13 -34.28
CA LYS A 199 -18.03 0.23 -34.87
C LYS A 199 -17.42 0.78 -36.16
N LYS A 200 -18.22 1.43 -37.01
CA LYS A 200 -17.77 1.94 -38.31
C LYS A 200 -16.77 3.09 -38.16
N TYR A 201 -16.95 3.95 -37.17
CA TYR A 201 -16.15 5.15 -36.99
C TYR A 201 -15.18 5.08 -35.80
N ASP A 202 -15.14 3.95 -35.08
CA ASP A 202 -14.34 3.75 -33.87
C ASP A 202 -14.58 4.83 -32.80
N LEU A 203 -15.85 5.19 -32.62
CA LEU A 203 -16.31 6.19 -31.65
C LEU A 203 -17.28 5.55 -30.67
N THR A 204 -17.29 6.03 -29.44
CA THR A 204 -18.28 5.61 -28.44
C THR A 204 -19.68 6.04 -28.86
N ARG A 205 -20.70 5.32 -28.38
CA ARG A 205 -22.11 5.67 -28.60
C ARG A 205 -22.42 7.13 -28.22
N ALA A 206 -21.82 7.62 -27.14
CA ALA A 206 -22.00 8.99 -26.68
C ALA A 206 -21.39 10.00 -27.66
N GLU A 207 -20.18 9.74 -28.17
CA GLU A 207 -19.53 10.60 -29.16
C GLU A 207 -20.32 10.65 -30.47
N ILE A 208 -20.84 9.50 -30.95
CA ILE A 208 -21.74 9.47 -32.10
C ILE A 208 -22.95 10.37 -31.88
N ILE A 209 -23.61 10.27 -30.72
CA ILE A 209 -24.77 11.09 -30.39
C ILE A 209 -24.39 12.58 -30.34
N GLU A 210 -23.26 12.94 -29.72
CA GLU A 210 -22.80 14.33 -29.68
C GLU A 210 -22.54 14.89 -31.08
N VAL A 211 -21.87 14.13 -31.95
CA VAL A 211 -21.60 14.54 -33.33
C VAL A 211 -22.90 14.77 -34.08
N LEU A 212 -23.86 13.85 -33.97
CA LEU A 212 -25.16 13.97 -34.63
C LEU A 212 -25.97 15.17 -34.12
N ILE A 213 -25.99 15.40 -32.80
CA ILE A 213 -26.69 16.55 -32.21
C ILE A 213 -26.04 17.87 -32.67
N LYS A 214 -24.71 17.97 -32.64
CA LYS A 214 -23.98 19.18 -33.07
C LYS A 214 -24.21 19.46 -34.56
N ALA A 215 -24.07 18.43 -35.41
CA ALA A 215 -24.28 18.56 -36.84
C ALA A 215 -25.72 18.99 -37.18
N GLU A 216 -26.71 18.46 -36.47
CA GLU A 216 -28.10 18.83 -36.69
C GLU A 216 -28.43 20.22 -36.13
N ALA A 217 -27.85 20.63 -34.99
CA ALA A 217 -28.01 21.98 -34.46
C ALA A 217 -27.40 23.05 -35.39
N GLU A 218 -26.33 22.72 -36.11
CA GLU A 218 -25.70 23.64 -37.07
C GLU A 218 -26.43 23.72 -38.41
N LYS A 219 -26.96 22.59 -38.90
CA LYS A 219 -27.50 22.49 -40.27
C LYS A 219 -29.01 22.45 -40.35
N GLU A 220 -29.70 22.19 -39.24
CA GLU A 220 -31.17 22.08 -39.10
C GLU A 220 -31.85 21.30 -40.24
N THR A 221 -31.21 20.24 -40.73
CA THR A 221 -31.66 19.56 -41.95
C THR A 221 -32.66 18.47 -41.63
N TYR A 222 -32.32 17.56 -40.72
CA TYR A 222 -33.07 16.32 -40.52
C TYR A 222 -34.31 16.51 -39.64
N ILE A 223 -34.24 17.34 -38.60
CA ILE A 223 -35.36 17.63 -37.68
C ILE A 223 -36.39 18.49 -38.41
N SER A 224 -35.97 19.55 -39.11
CA SER A 224 -36.86 20.44 -39.85
C SER A 224 -37.64 19.68 -40.94
N GLU A 225 -36.96 18.81 -41.68
CA GLU A 225 -37.62 17.96 -42.67
C GLU A 225 -38.64 17.02 -42.03
N LYS A 226 -38.29 16.41 -40.88
CA LYS A 226 -39.19 15.52 -40.15
C LYS A 226 -40.42 16.25 -39.60
N ILE A 227 -40.26 17.48 -39.11
CA ILE A 227 -41.39 18.32 -38.68
C ILE A 227 -42.29 18.64 -39.86
N ARG A 228 -41.73 19.12 -40.98
CA ARG A 228 -42.50 19.44 -42.20
C ARG A 228 -43.30 18.24 -42.71
N LYS A 229 -42.69 17.05 -42.74
CA LYS A 229 -43.38 15.80 -43.13
C LYS A 229 -44.51 15.43 -42.19
N ARG A 230 -44.38 15.69 -40.89
CA ARG A 230 -45.47 15.48 -39.92
C ARG A 230 -46.61 16.46 -40.12
N SER A 231 -46.33 17.72 -40.43
CA SER A 231 -47.37 18.74 -40.68
C SER A 231 -48.24 18.38 -41.88
N ILE A 232 -47.63 17.88 -42.96
CA ILE A 232 -48.34 17.47 -44.20
C ILE A 232 -49.22 16.22 -43.98
N LEU A 233 -48.96 15.41 -42.95
CA LEU A 233 -49.76 14.23 -42.62
C LEU A 233 -50.92 14.51 -41.66
N LEU A 234 -51.03 15.75 -41.16
CA LEU A 234 -52.07 16.19 -40.23
C LEU A 234 -53.10 17.14 -40.87
N ASP A 235 -52.88 17.54 -42.12
CA ASP A 235 -53.83 18.25 -43.00
C ASP A 235 -54.46 17.26 -44.00
#